data_AF-A0A4Y2VDW7-F1
#
_entry.id   AF-A0A4Y2VDW7-F1
#
_cell.length_a   1.000
_cell.length_b   1.000
_cell.length_c   1.000
_cell.angle_alpha   90.00
_cell.angle_beta   90.00
_cell.angle_gamma   90.00
#
_symmetry.space_group_name_H-M   'P 1'
#
loop_
_entity.id
_entity.type
_entity.pdbx_description
1 polymer ?
#
loop_
_entity_poly.entity_id
_entity_poly.type
_entity_poly.pdbx_seq_one_letter_code
_entity_poly.pdbx_strand_id
1 'polypeptide(L)'
;APYYCGTYLTWIAGALHLPLIAWWLRDWIWIEFVLILPSVVVLATWWLLPESPRWLLTQGKTEEALKILSKAAKRNGLEISDIKLKEMVIKLKQPNDTENTGINVLDLFKSELRLRTFVLWFIWCATAFVYYGISYNTNELAGDPFVNFSLSFAMEIPVTVLALIAIQYKGRRMSLAVSLLFAGVACLLVYPIPEGLVWMKTSVFLFGKFCISGTFYILCLFTSEIFPTHLRNIGCGLASAVARFAAFLAPFVRELVSIAP
;
A
#
# COMPACT_ATOMS: atom_id res chain seq x y z
N ALA A 1 6.21 2.61 -11.68
CA ALA A 1 7.15 1.94 -10.75
C ALA A 1 7.75 2.88 -9.68
N PRO A 2 8.30 4.07 -10.00
CA PRO A 2 8.97 4.91 -8.98
C PRO A 2 8.01 5.47 -7.92
N TYR A 3 6.79 5.84 -8.34
CA TYR A 3 5.76 6.38 -7.44
C TYR A 3 5.41 5.44 -6.28
N TYR A 4 5.24 4.15 -6.56
CA TYR A 4 4.93 3.15 -5.54
C TYR A 4 6.08 2.93 -4.55
N CYS A 5 7.32 3.13 -4.98
CA CYS A 5 8.48 3.08 -4.08
C CYS A 5 8.46 4.26 -3.11
N GLY A 6 8.17 5.47 -3.59
CA GLY A 6 8.08 6.67 -2.75
C GLY A 6 7.02 6.54 -1.65
N THR A 7 5.81 6.09 -1.98
CA THR A 7 4.73 5.90 -1.00
C THR A 7 5.03 4.82 0.03
N TYR A 8 5.77 3.79 -0.35
CA TYR A 8 6.13 2.70 0.56
C TYR A 8 7.28 3.10 1.50
N LEU A 9 8.25 3.88 1.00
CA LEU A 9 9.31 4.45 1.84
C LEU A 9 8.76 5.43 2.88
N THR A 10 7.75 6.24 2.54
CA THR A 10 7.10 7.13 3.52
C THR A 10 6.36 6.35 4.60
N TRP A 11 5.76 5.20 4.25
CA TRP A 11 5.13 4.29 5.21
C TRP A 11 6.16 3.71 6.19
N ILE A 12 7.26 3.16 5.68
CA ILE A 12 8.35 2.63 6.50
C ILE A 12 8.94 3.71 7.39
N ALA A 13 9.18 4.91 6.83
CA ALA A 13 9.69 6.03 7.60
C ALA A 13 8.77 6.35 8.78
N GLY A 14 7.46 6.52 8.55
CA GLY A 14 6.49 6.77 9.62
C GLY A 14 6.52 5.68 10.70
N ALA A 15 6.55 4.41 10.29
CA ALA A 15 6.60 3.28 11.22
C ALA A 15 7.91 3.21 12.02
N LEU A 16 9.05 3.62 11.47
CA LEU A 16 10.33 3.68 12.20
C LEU A 16 10.41 4.87 13.17
N HIS A 17 9.73 5.98 12.89
CA HIS A 17 9.69 7.14 13.79
C HIS A 17 8.76 6.90 14.99
N LEU A 18 7.68 6.15 14.81
CA LEU A 18 6.71 5.84 15.86
C LEU A 18 7.34 5.29 17.16
N PRO A 19 8.17 4.23 17.15
CA PRO A 19 8.78 3.70 18.36
C PRO A 19 9.76 4.68 19.01
N LEU A 20 10.44 5.54 18.24
CA LEU A 20 11.33 6.58 18.76
C LEU A 20 10.53 7.65 19.53
N ILE A 21 9.42 8.11 18.96
CA ILE A 21 8.51 9.07 19.58
C ILE A 21 7.89 8.46 20.84
N ALA A 22 7.45 7.21 20.75
CA ALA A 22 6.84 6.48 21.86
C ALA A 22 7.82 6.25 23.02
N TRP A 23 9.08 5.93 22.71
CA TRP A 23 10.13 5.78 23.72
C TRP A 23 10.46 7.09 24.44
N TRP A 24 10.41 8.22 23.72
CA TRP A 24 10.71 9.54 24.27
C TRP A 24 9.58 10.13 25.12
N LEU A 25 8.34 10.13 24.61
CA LEU A 25 7.21 10.78 25.27
C LEU A 25 6.54 9.90 26.32
N ARG A 26 6.51 8.57 26.11
CA ARG A 26 5.88 7.53 26.95
C ARG A 26 4.37 7.69 27.24
N ASP A 27 3.83 8.89 27.19
CA ASP A 27 2.42 9.23 27.32
C ASP A 27 1.72 9.22 25.96
N TRP A 28 0.68 8.39 25.84
CA TRP A 28 -0.08 8.20 24.60
C TRP A 28 -0.71 9.49 24.06
N ILE A 29 -1.12 10.42 24.95
CA ILE A 29 -1.72 11.70 24.55
C ILE A 29 -0.68 12.55 23.80
N TRP A 30 0.53 12.68 24.34
CA TRP A 30 1.60 13.45 23.72
C TRP A 30 2.10 12.79 22.43
N ILE A 31 2.13 11.46 22.39
CA ILE A 31 2.41 10.71 21.15
C ILE A 31 1.40 11.09 20.07
N GLU A 32 0.10 11.07 20.37
CA GLU A 32 -0.96 11.41 19.41
C GLU A 32 -0.82 12.86 18.89
N PHE A 33 -0.55 13.83 19.78
CA PHE A 33 -0.32 15.21 19.37
C PHE A 33 0.85 15.37 18.38
N VAL A 34 1.96 14.67 18.62
CA VAL A 34 3.12 14.71 17.72
C VAL A 34 2.82 14.02 16.39
N LEU A 35 2.05 12.94 16.38
CA LEU A 35 1.65 12.24 15.16
C LEU A 35 0.68 13.06 14.29
N ILE A 36 -0.15 13.91 14.89
CA ILE A 36 -1.10 14.78 14.17
C ILE A 36 -0.40 15.99 13.52
N LEU A 37 0.69 16.47 14.11
CA LEU A 37 1.41 17.68 13.69
C LEU A 37 1.76 17.70 12.17
N PRO A 38 2.36 16.65 11.59
CA PRO A 38 2.62 16.59 10.15
C PRO A 38 1.35 16.75 9.29
N SER A 39 0.23 16.16 9.72
CA SER A 39 -1.05 16.27 9.00
C SER A 39 -1.59 17.70 9.01
N VAL A 40 -1.44 18.40 10.14
CA VAL A 40 -1.82 19.83 10.25
C VAL A 40 -0.97 20.70 9.34
N VAL A 41 0.34 20.43 9.24
CA VAL A 41 1.23 21.15 8.31
C VAL A 41 0.78 20.93 6.86
N VAL A 42 0.48 19.69 6.47
CA VAL A 42 -0.03 19.39 5.12
C VAL A 42 -1.34 20.15 4.86
N LEU A 43 -2.28 20.13 5.82
CA LEU A 43 -3.53 20.88 5.71
C LEU A 43 -3.29 22.40 5.61
N ALA A 44 -2.34 22.96 6.35
CA ALA A 44 -2.00 24.38 6.26
C ALA A 44 -1.43 24.75 4.88
N THR A 45 -0.79 23.81 4.18
CA THR A 45 -0.25 24.04 2.83
C THR A 45 -1.26 23.83 1.69
N TRP A 46 -2.55 23.56 1.99
CA TRP A 46 -3.55 23.25 0.96
C TRP A 46 -3.65 24.33 -0.15
N TRP A 47 -3.52 25.61 0.21
CA TRP A 47 -3.58 26.74 -0.74
C TRP A 47 -2.37 26.83 -1.68
N LEU A 48 -1.25 26.14 -1.37
CA LEU A 48 -0.04 26.11 -2.20
C LEU A 48 -0.13 25.05 -3.30
N LEU A 49 -0.96 24.03 -3.10
CA LEU A 49 -1.07 22.87 -3.99
C LEU A 49 -1.98 23.23 -5.16
N PRO A 50 -1.48 23.17 -6.41
CA PRO A 50 -2.34 23.36 -7.58
C PRO A 50 -3.30 22.18 -7.72
N GLU A 51 -4.50 22.46 -8.22
CA GLU A 51 -5.50 21.44 -8.51
C GLU A 51 -5.00 20.45 -9.58
N SER A 52 -5.52 19.21 -9.57
CA SER A 52 -5.09 18.18 -10.51
C SER A 52 -5.42 18.56 -11.96
N PRO A 53 -4.43 18.66 -12.88
CA PRO A 53 -4.70 18.99 -14.28
C PRO A 53 -5.67 18.01 -14.93
N ARG A 54 -5.63 16.72 -14.55
CA ARG A 54 -6.56 15.71 -15.07
C ARG A 54 -8.00 15.97 -14.64
N TRP A 55 -8.21 16.35 -13.38
CA TRP A 55 -9.55 16.68 -12.87
C TRP A 55 -10.07 17.96 -13.53
N LEU A 56 -9.23 18.98 -13.70
CA LEU A 56 -9.61 20.19 -14.42
C LEU A 56 -10.07 19.89 -15.86
N LEU A 57 -9.41 18.96 -16.55
CA LEU A 57 -9.82 18.53 -17.89
C LEU A 57 -11.17 17.82 -17.90
N THR A 58 -11.47 16.96 -16.93
CA THR A 58 -12.78 16.28 -16.85
C THR A 58 -13.91 17.24 -16.49
N GLN A 59 -13.61 18.32 -15.76
CA GLN A 59 -14.54 19.41 -15.46
C GLN A 59 -14.67 20.44 -16.60
N GLY A 60 -14.00 20.22 -17.74
CA GLY A 60 -14.02 21.15 -18.87
C GLY A 60 -13.17 22.42 -18.68
N LYS A 61 -12.47 22.57 -17.56
CA LYS A 61 -11.58 23.70 -17.22
C LYS A 61 -10.21 23.57 -17.90
N THR A 62 -10.20 23.53 -19.23
CA THR A 62 -8.98 23.30 -20.03
C THR A 62 -7.93 24.39 -19.90
N GLU A 63 -8.34 25.65 -19.75
CA GLU A 63 -7.40 26.77 -19.65
C GLU A 63 -6.61 26.76 -18.33
N GLU A 64 -7.28 26.46 -17.21
CA GLU A 64 -6.63 26.31 -15.91
C GLU A 64 -5.62 25.15 -15.93
N ALA A 65 -6.01 24.01 -16.53
CA ALA A 65 -5.12 22.87 -16.70
C ALA A 65 -3.86 23.23 -17.51
N LEU A 66 -4.03 23.96 -18.63
CA LEU A 66 -2.92 24.43 -19.46
C LEU A 66 -1.98 25.38 -18.70
N LYS A 67 -2.52 26.29 -17.89
CA LYS A 67 -1.73 27.22 -17.08
C LYS A 67 -0.84 26.47 -16.08
N ILE A 68 -1.40 25.46 -15.41
CA ILE A 68 -0.66 24.62 -14.45
C ILE A 68 0.43 23.81 -15.19
N LEU A 69 0.09 23.17 -16.31
CA LEU A 69 1.03 22.37 -17.09
C LEU A 69 2.15 23.20 -17.70
N SER A 70 1.85 24.40 -18.21
CA SER A 70 2.86 25.33 -18.74
C SER A 70 3.82 25.80 -17.64
N LYS A 71 3.30 26.12 -16.44
CA LYS A 71 4.14 26.47 -15.28
C LYS A 71 5.03 25.30 -14.86
N ALA A 72 4.52 24.07 -14.86
CA ALA A 72 5.28 22.86 -14.54
C ALA A 72 6.37 22.58 -15.60
N ALA A 73 6.06 22.71 -16.89
CA ALA A 73 7.01 22.55 -17.99
C ALA A 73 8.17 23.54 -17.89
N LYS A 74 7.87 24.84 -17.67
CA LYS A 74 8.88 25.88 -17.45
C LYS A 74 9.78 25.58 -16.25
N ARG A 75 9.20 25.14 -15.12
CA ARG A 75 9.95 24.77 -13.91
C ARG A 75 10.87 23.56 -14.14
N ASN A 76 10.49 22.65 -15.01
CA ASN A 76 11.26 21.47 -15.38
C ASN A 76 12.25 21.73 -16.54
N GLY A 77 12.40 22.98 -17.00
CA GLY A 77 13.29 23.33 -18.12
C GLY A 77 12.84 22.78 -19.48
N LEU A 78 11.57 22.40 -19.61
CA LEU A 78 11.00 21.88 -20.85
C LEU A 78 10.41 23.03 -21.68
N GLU A 79 11.10 23.40 -22.76
CA GLU A 79 10.60 24.36 -23.75
C GLU A 79 9.60 23.68 -24.69
N ILE A 80 8.35 23.59 -24.24
CA ILE A 80 7.23 23.08 -25.03
C ILE A 80 6.48 24.28 -25.59
N SER A 81 6.28 24.33 -26.91
CA SER A 81 5.43 25.35 -27.51
C SER A 81 3.99 25.24 -27.00
N ASP A 82 3.35 26.36 -26.71
CA ASP A 82 1.98 26.39 -26.20
C ASP A 82 1.00 25.65 -27.13
N ILE A 83 1.30 25.59 -28.43
CA ILE A 83 0.56 24.84 -29.45
C ILE A 83 0.67 23.33 -29.21
N LYS A 84 1.89 22.80 -29.03
CA LYS A 84 2.10 21.36 -28.72
C LYS A 84 1.47 20.98 -27.38
N LEU A 85 1.51 21.87 -26.39
CA LEU A 85 0.88 21.63 -25.10
C LEU A 85 -0.64 21.55 -25.23
N LYS A 86 -1.25 22.47 -25.99
CA LYS A 86 -2.68 22.44 -26.32
C LYS A 86 -3.07 21.18 -27.09
N GLU A 87 -2.29 20.76 -28.09
CA GLU A 87 -2.54 19.51 -28.82
C GLU A 87 -2.52 18.28 -27.91
N MET A 88 -1.55 18.19 -27.00
CA MET A 88 -1.48 17.09 -26.02
C MET A 88 -2.70 17.10 -25.09
N VAL A 89 -3.11 18.27 -24.62
CA VAL A 89 -4.30 18.42 -23.78
C VAL A 89 -5.59 18.09 -24.54
N ILE A 90 -5.69 18.46 -25.81
CA ILE A 90 -6.83 18.13 -26.67
C ILE A 90 -6.89 16.62 -26.92
N LYS A 91 -5.76 15.96 -27.17
CA LYS A 91 -5.69 14.49 -27.26
C LYS A 91 -6.10 13.78 -25.96
N LEU A 92 -5.84 14.40 -24.80
CA LEU A 92 -6.28 13.89 -23.50
C LEU A 92 -7.76 14.18 -23.20
N LYS A 93 -8.32 15.25 -23.81
CA LYS A 93 -9.73 15.64 -23.69
C LYS A 93 -10.62 14.86 -24.65
N GLN A 94 -10.10 14.49 -25.83
CA GLN A 94 -10.81 13.59 -26.74
C GLN A 94 -11.04 12.28 -26.00
N PRO A 95 -12.30 11.91 -25.75
CA PRO A 95 -12.57 10.57 -25.26
C PRO A 95 -12.09 9.64 -26.38
N ASN A 96 -11.32 8.60 -26.04
CA ASN A 96 -11.53 7.37 -26.79
C ASN A 96 -13.02 7.07 -26.57
N ASP A 97 -13.81 7.25 -27.63
CA ASP A 97 -15.26 7.49 -27.69
C ASP A 97 -16.15 6.32 -27.20
N THR A 98 -15.72 5.60 -26.15
CA THR A 98 -16.46 4.49 -25.53
C THR A 98 -16.46 4.50 -23.99
N GLU A 99 -15.68 5.35 -23.31
CA GLU A 99 -15.48 5.24 -21.84
C GLU A 99 -16.28 6.25 -20.98
N ASN A 100 -17.13 7.09 -21.58
CA ASN A 100 -17.94 8.10 -20.88
C ASN A 100 -19.37 7.66 -20.51
N THR A 101 -19.66 6.36 -20.50
CA THR A 101 -20.79 5.86 -19.71
C THR A 101 -20.33 5.86 -18.26
N GLY A 102 -21.01 6.59 -17.37
CA GLY A 102 -20.64 6.75 -15.96
C GLY A 102 -20.06 5.47 -15.37
N ILE A 103 -18.75 5.48 -15.13
CA ILE A 103 -18.01 4.30 -14.68
C ILE A 103 -18.61 3.88 -13.34
N ASN A 104 -19.27 2.74 -13.34
CA ASN A 104 -19.98 2.28 -12.16
C ASN A 104 -19.19 1.17 -11.49
N VAL A 105 -19.30 1.07 -10.16
CA VAL A 105 -18.69 -0.03 -9.39
C VAL A 105 -19.16 -1.39 -9.92
N LEU A 106 -20.38 -1.45 -10.45
CA LEU A 106 -20.97 -2.65 -11.06
C LEU A 106 -20.21 -3.15 -12.30
N ASP A 107 -19.43 -2.29 -12.97
CA ASP A 107 -18.63 -2.69 -14.14
C ASP A 107 -17.50 -3.68 -13.77
N LEU A 108 -17.08 -3.69 -12.50
CA LEU A 108 -16.12 -4.68 -11.97
C LEU A 108 -16.70 -6.11 -11.92
N PHE A 109 -18.03 -6.24 -11.96
CA PHE A 109 -18.75 -7.51 -11.89
C PHE A 109 -19.16 -8.04 -13.28
N LYS A 110 -18.78 -7.35 -14.37
CA LYS A 110 -18.92 -7.87 -15.73
C LYS A 110 -18.11 -9.16 -15.91
N SER A 111 -18.65 -10.11 -16.69
CA SER A 111 -18.25 -11.53 -16.69
C SER A 111 -16.75 -11.80 -16.87
N GLU A 112 -16.05 -10.99 -17.66
CA GLU A 112 -14.62 -11.15 -17.93
C GLU A 112 -13.71 -10.75 -16.76
N LEU A 113 -14.14 -9.77 -15.95
CA LEU A 113 -13.35 -9.21 -14.85
C LEU A 113 -13.77 -9.77 -13.48
N ARG A 114 -15.01 -10.22 -13.35
CA ARG A 114 -15.62 -10.71 -12.11
C ARG A 114 -14.76 -11.74 -11.37
N LEU A 115 -14.29 -12.78 -12.07
CA LEU A 115 -13.46 -13.81 -11.45
C LEU A 115 -12.13 -13.25 -10.96
N ARG A 116 -11.50 -12.36 -11.74
CA ARG A 116 -10.23 -11.71 -11.37
C ARG A 116 -10.42 -10.81 -10.16
N THR A 117 -11.52 -10.06 -10.10
CA THR A 117 -11.89 -9.21 -8.96
C THR A 117 -12.05 -10.03 -7.68
N PHE A 118 -12.84 -11.11 -7.70
CA PHE A 118 -13.04 -11.95 -6.51
C PHE A 118 -11.76 -12.63 -6.03
N VAL A 119 -10.95 -13.16 -6.95
CA VAL A 119 -9.65 -13.77 -6.61
C VAL A 119 -8.72 -12.72 -5.99
N LEU A 120 -8.66 -11.51 -6.54
CA LEU A 120 -7.86 -10.43 -5.97
C LEU A 120 -8.36 -10.02 -4.59
N TRP A 121 -9.68 -9.89 -4.39
CA TRP A 121 -10.25 -9.56 -3.08
C TRP A 121 -9.90 -10.60 -2.02
N PHE A 122 -10.00 -11.89 -2.37
CA PHE A 122 -9.59 -12.96 -1.47
C PHE A 122 -8.10 -12.88 -1.10
N ILE A 123 -7.22 -12.68 -2.09
CA ILE A 123 -5.77 -12.54 -1.86
C ILE A 123 -5.48 -11.30 -1.00
N TRP A 124 -6.17 -10.19 -1.24
CA TRP A 124 -6.07 -8.97 -0.44
C TRP A 124 -6.50 -9.18 1.01
N CYS A 125 -7.63 -9.86 1.24
CA CYS A 125 -8.09 -10.22 2.58
C CYS A 125 -7.07 -11.11 3.30
N ALA A 126 -6.61 -12.19 2.66
CA ALA A 126 -5.64 -13.10 3.24
C ALA A 126 -4.32 -12.38 3.58
N THR A 127 -3.84 -11.55 2.67
CA THR A 127 -2.59 -10.80 2.85
C THR A 127 -2.72 -9.78 3.99
N ALA A 128 -3.82 -9.01 4.04
CA ALA A 128 -4.07 -8.05 5.09
C ALA A 128 -4.23 -8.73 6.45
N PHE A 129 -5.01 -9.81 6.53
CA PHE A 129 -5.22 -10.56 7.75
C PHE A 129 -3.89 -11.04 8.36
N VAL A 130 -3.04 -11.69 7.56
CA VAL A 130 -1.74 -12.19 8.02
C VAL A 130 -0.78 -11.03 8.34
N TYR A 131 -0.72 -10.00 7.49
CA TYR A 131 0.17 -8.86 7.69
C TYR A 131 -0.12 -8.13 9.01
N TYR A 132 -1.38 -7.79 9.26
CA TYR A 132 -1.77 -7.09 10.48
C TYR A 132 -1.76 -8.02 11.69
N GLY A 133 -2.14 -9.30 11.55
CA GLY A 133 -2.05 -10.28 12.63
C GLY A 133 -0.62 -10.46 13.15
N ILE A 134 0.36 -10.57 12.24
CA ILE A 134 1.78 -10.62 12.63
C ILE A 134 2.22 -9.28 13.21
N SER A 135 1.87 -8.15 12.57
CA SER A 135 2.34 -6.82 13.02
C SER A 135 1.85 -6.45 14.42
N TYR A 136 0.59 -6.77 14.77
CA TYR A 136 0.04 -6.50 16.10
C TYR A 136 0.58 -7.43 17.19
N ASN A 137 1.00 -8.65 16.82
CA ASN A 137 1.57 -9.63 17.75
C ASN A 137 3.10 -9.53 17.86
N THR A 138 3.73 -8.58 17.15
CA THR A 138 5.18 -8.38 17.20
C THR A 138 5.66 -7.97 18.59
N ASN A 139 4.79 -7.36 19.39
CA ASN A 139 5.10 -6.95 20.78
C ASN A 139 5.19 -8.12 21.76
N GLU A 140 4.69 -9.31 21.41
CA GLU A 140 4.78 -10.51 22.26
C GLU A 140 6.08 -11.30 22.05
N LEU A 141 6.90 -10.92 21.06
CA LEU A 141 8.21 -11.50 20.93
C LEU A 141 9.06 -11.12 22.14
N ALA A 142 9.82 -12.08 22.65
CA ALA A 142 10.75 -11.84 23.75
C ALA A 142 11.73 -10.71 23.38
N GLY A 143 11.97 -9.81 24.34
CA GLY A 143 12.84 -8.64 24.17
C GLY A 143 12.10 -7.32 24.35
N ASP A 144 12.70 -6.23 23.86
CA ASP A 144 12.11 -4.90 23.93
C ASP A 144 11.10 -4.70 22.78
N PRO A 145 9.82 -4.34 23.08
CA PRO A 145 8.80 -4.16 22.06
C PRO A 145 9.12 -3.06 21.04
N PHE A 146 9.78 -1.97 21.46
CA PHE A 146 10.14 -0.87 20.56
C PHE A 146 11.21 -1.30 19.55
N VAL A 147 12.19 -2.08 20.00
CA VAL A 147 13.22 -2.67 19.14
C VAL A 147 12.60 -3.70 18.18
N ASN A 148 11.74 -4.59 18.67
CA ASN A 148 11.09 -5.61 17.84
C ASN A 148 10.20 -4.99 16.76
N PHE A 149 9.45 -3.94 17.10
CA PHE A 149 8.67 -3.15 16.15
C PHE A 149 9.56 -2.47 15.11
N SER A 150 10.61 -1.77 15.56
CA SER A 150 11.55 -1.07 14.68
C SER A 150 12.24 -2.03 13.71
N LEU A 151 12.69 -3.19 14.19
CA LEU A 151 13.34 -4.22 13.38
C LEU A 151 12.38 -4.78 12.32
N SER A 152 11.13 -5.03 12.69
CA SER A 152 10.12 -5.57 11.77
C SER A 152 9.83 -4.64 10.59
N PHE A 153 9.81 -3.32 10.83
CA PHE A 153 9.64 -2.32 9.77
C PHE A 153 10.95 -2.03 9.01
N ALA A 154 12.10 -2.09 9.68
CA ALA A 154 13.40 -1.95 9.02
C ALA A 154 13.62 -3.07 7.98
N MET A 155 13.15 -4.29 8.27
CA MET A 155 13.17 -5.41 7.32
C MET A 155 12.32 -5.16 6.06
N GLU A 156 11.33 -4.26 6.08
CA GLU A 156 10.55 -3.95 4.88
C GLU A 156 11.38 -3.24 3.79
N ILE A 157 12.47 -2.55 4.16
CA ILE A 157 13.37 -1.91 3.20
C ILE A 157 14.02 -2.94 2.27
N PRO A 158 14.81 -3.93 2.76
CA PRO A 158 15.38 -4.95 1.88
C PRO A 158 14.32 -5.81 1.21
N VAL A 159 13.16 -6.04 1.85
CA VAL A 159 12.03 -6.74 1.23
C VAL A 159 11.59 -6.04 -0.06
N THR A 160 11.46 -4.71 -0.07
CA THR A 160 11.01 -3.98 -1.26
C THR A 160 11.96 -4.14 -2.43
N VAL A 161 13.27 -4.06 -2.18
CA VAL A 161 14.31 -4.25 -3.20
C VAL A 161 14.27 -5.68 -3.73
N LEU A 162 14.18 -6.67 -2.84
CA LEU A 162 14.11 -8.08 -3.23
C LEU A 162 12.81 -8.41 -3.97
N ALA A 163 11.68 -7.83 -3.57
CA ALA A 163 10.40 -7.98 -4.26
C ALA A 163 10.45 -7.37 -5.67
N LEU A 164 11.08 -6.21 -5.83
CA LEU A 164 11.31 -5.59 -7.14
C LEU A 164 12.14 -6.49 -8.05
N ILE A 165 13.25 -7.03 -7.55
CA ILE A 165 14.10 -7.98 -8.29
C ILE A 165 13.28 -9.24 -8.66
N ALA A 166 12.56 -9.83 -7.70
CA ALA A 166 11.75 -11.02 -7.95
C ALA A 166 10.69 -10.80 -9.05
N ILE A 167 10.01 -9.65 -9.04
CA ILE A 167 9.04 -9.26 -10.08
C ILE A 167 9.71 -9.16 -11.46
N GLN A 168 10.92 -8.61 -11.54
CA GLN A 168 11.64 -8.44 -12.81
C GLN A 168 12.09 -9.78 -13.41
N TYR A 169 12.59 -10.71 -12.59
CA TYR A 169 13.14 -11.99 -13.08
C TYR A 169 12.08 -13.08 -13.27
N LYS A 170 11.18 -13.29 -12.30
CA LYS A 170 10.21 -14.41 -12.31
C LYS A 170 8.79 -14.00 -12.63
N GLY A 171 8.55 -12.71 -12.84
CA GLY A 171 7.21 -12.16 -13.07
C GLY A 171 6.39 -12.01 -11.79
N ARG A 172 5.27 -11.30 -11.90
CA ARG A 172 4.44 -10.88 -10.75
C ARG A 172 3.71 -12.05 -10.09
N ARG A 173 3.05 -12.89 -10.90
CA ARG A 173 2.20 -14.00 -10.41
C ARG A 173 2.98 -15.05 -9.63
N MET A 174 4.15 -15.46 -10.14
CA MET A 174 5.00 -16.45 -9.48
C MET A 174 5.58 -15.87 -8.19
N SER A 175 6.06 -14.62 -8.22
CA SER A 175 6.58 -13.96 -7.02
C SER A 175 5.53 -13.86 -5.91
N LEU A 176 4.30 -13.51 -6.26
CA LEU A 176 3.16 -13.43 -5.33
C LEU A 176 2.78 -14.80 -4.75
N ALA A 177 2.72 -15.85 -5.58
CA ALA A 177 2.37 -17.19 -5.12
C ALA A 177 3.45 -17.77 -4.18
N VAL A 178 4.72 -17.59 -4.53
CA VAL A 178 5.86 -18.06 -3.75
C VAL A 178 5.94 -17.33 -2.41
N SER A 179 5.78 -16.00 -2.40
CA SER A 179 5.82 -15.23 -1.15
C SER A 179 4.66 -15.56 -0.22
N LEU A 180 3.45 -15.78 -0.74
CA LEU A 180 2.30 -16.24 0.05
C LEU A 180 2.51 -17.64 0.62
N LEU A 181 3.06 -18.56 -0.18
CA LEU A 181 3.32 -19.92 0.28
C LEU A 181 4.36 -19.93 1.41
N PHE A 182 5.46 -19.19 1.25
CA PHE A 182 6.46 -19.07 2.32
C PHE A 182 5.91 -18.39 3.57
N ALA A 183 5.08 -17.36 3.43
CA ALA A 183 4.41 -16.72 4.58
C ALA A 183 3.49 -17.72 5.31
N GLY A 184 2.68 -18.48 4.58
CA GLY A 184 1.79 -19.49 5.17
C GLY A 184 2.54 -20.62 5.87
N VAL A 185 3.60 -21.15 5.22
CA VAL A 185 4.47 -22.18 5.82
C VAL A 185 5.15 -21.64 7.08
N ALA A 186 5.66 -20.40 7.05
CA ALA A 186 6.25 -19.78 8.23
C ALA A 186 5.25 -19.70 9.40
N CYS A 187 4.01 -19.28 9.16
CA CYS A 187 2.97 -19.24 10.20
C CYS A 187 2.69 -20.62 10.81
N LEU A 188 2.65 -21.69 9.99
CA LEU A 188 2.46 -23.06 10.48
C LEU A 188 3.66 -23.58 11.26
N LEU A 189 4.89 -23.21 10.85
CA LEU A 189 6.12 -23.63 11.51
C LEU A 189 6.34 -22.95 12.87
N VAL A 190 5.70 -21.82 13.16
CA VAL A 190 5.78 -21.18 14.48
C VAL A 190 5.12 -22.02 15.57
N TYR A 191 4.02 -22.74 15.26
CA TYR A 191 3.24 -23.50 16.24
C TYR A 191 4.01 -24.64 16.94
N PRO A 192 4.75 -25.54 16.24
CA PRO A 192 5.44 -26.65 16.88
C PRO A 192 6.73 -26.28 17.63
N ILE A 193 7.16 -25.00 17.62
CA ILE A 193 8.44 -24.59 18.23
C ILE A 193 8.26 -24.43 19.75
N PRO A 194 9.04 -25.15 20.59
CA PRO A 194 8.96 -25.03 22.03
C PRO A 194 9.37 -23.64 22.52
N GLU A 195 8.77 -23.17 23.63
CA GLU A 195 9.02 -21.84 24.20
C GLU A 195 10.48 -21.60 24.63
N GLY A 196 11.22 -22.67 24.92
CA GLY A 196 12.65 -22.58 25.25
C GLY A 196 13.56 -22.15 24.09
N LEU A 197 13.10 -22.24 22.84
CA LEU A 197 13.86 -21.88 21.63
C LEU A 197 13.42 -20.52 21.07
N VAL A 198 13.55 -19.49 21.91
CA VAL A 198 13.14 -18.10 21.58
C VAL A 198 13.76 -17.61 20.26
N TRP A 199 15.06 -17.85 20.05
CA TRP A 199 15.76 -17.41 18.83
C TRP A 199 15.16 -18.01 17.55
N MET A 200 14.76 -19.29 17.61
CA MET A 200 14.19 -20.00 16.47
C MET A 200 12.77 -19.49 16.17
N LYS A 201 11.95 -19.34 17.22
CA LYS A 201 10.59 -18.78 17.13
C LYS A 201 10.62 -17.37 16.52
N THR A 202 11.49 -16.49 17.03
CA THR A 202 11.67 -15.12 16.52
C THR A 202 12.13 -15.11 15.06
N SER A 203 13.07 -15.97 14.68
CA SER A 203 13.58 -16.02 13.30
C SER A 203 12.51 -16.44 12.30
N VAL A 204 11.72 -17.48 12.63
CA VAL A 204 10.61 -17.94 11.77
C VAL A 204 9.50 -16.89 11.69
N PHE A 205 9.19 -16.21 12.80
CA PHE A 205 8.23 -15.12 12.84
C PHE A 205 8.65 -13.95 11.93
N LEU A 206 9.89 -13.49 12.06
CA LEU A 206 10.44 -12.40 11.23
C LEU A 206 10.51 -12.80 9.75
N PHE A 207 10.81 -14.06 9.44
CA PHE A 207 10.75 -14.58 8.08
C PHE A 207 9.31 -14.56 7.52
N GLY A 208 8.31 -14.94 8.31
CA GLY A 208 6.90 -14.79 7.94
C GLY A 208 6.53 -13.33 7.67
N LYS A 209 6.95 -12.41 8.54
CA LYS A 209 6.77 -10.95 8.36
C LYS A 209 7.43 -10.45 7.07
N PHE A 210 8.64 -10.91 6.78
CA PHE A 210 9.39 -10.58 5.57
C PHE A 210 8.60 -11.01 4.30
N CYS A 211 8.14 -12.26 4.25
CA CYS A 211 7.40 -12.80 3.10
C CYS A 211 6.04 -12.11 2.89
N ILE A 212 5.30 -11.83 3.96
CA ILE A 212 3.99 -11.17 3.84
C ILE A 212 4.11 -9.70 3.44
N SER A 213 5.15 -9.00 3.91
CA SER A 213 5.40 -7.60 3.53
C SER A 213 5.74 -7.50 2.04
N GLY A 214 6.55 -8.44 1.52
CA GLY A 214 6.85 -8.52 0.09
C GLY A 214 5.61 -8.84 -0.74
N THR A 215 4.74 -9.72 -0.23
CA THR A 215 3.45 -10.03 -0.85
C THR A 215 2.59 -8.78 -0.97
N PHE A 216 2.49 -7.97 0.09
CA PHE A 216 1.70 -6.74 0.09
C PHE A 216 2.18 -5.77 -1.00
N TYR A 217 3.50 -5.59 -1.13
CA TYR A 217 4.10 -4.76 -2.17
C TYR A 217 3.79 -5.26 -3.58
N ILE A 218 4.02 -6.56 -3.85
CA ILE A 218 3.75 -7.17 -5.16
C ILE A 218 2.25 -7.07 -5.49
N LEU A 219 1.38 -7.28 -4.51
CA LEU A 219 -0.07 -7.25 -4.67
C LEU A 219 -0.58 -5.84 -5.00
N CYS A 220 -0.05 -4.79 -4.37
CA CYS A 220 -0.35 -3.40 -4.72
C CYS A 220 -0.06 -3.12 -6.20
N LEU A 221 1.11 -3.54 -6.68
CA LEU A 221 1.51 -3.37 -8.07
C LEU A 221 0.62 -4.20 -9.02
N PHE A 222 0.45 -5.49 -8.71
CA PHE A 222 -0.29 -6.43 -9.53
C PHE A 222 -1.77 -6.06 -9.69
N THR A 223 -2.39 -5.53 -8.63
CA THR A 223 -3.77 -5.04 -8.66
C THR A 223 -3.92 -3.89 -9.65
N SER A 224 -2.95 -2.96 -9.67
CA SER A 224 -2.96 -1.84 -10.62
C SER A 224 -2.71 -2.30 -12.07
N GLU A 225 -1.99 -3.39 -12.29
CA GLU A 225 -1.70 -3.91 -13.63
C GLU A 225 -2.87 -4.73 -14.20
N ILE A 226 -3.67 -5.41 -13.36
CA ILE A 226 -4.81 -6.23 -13.82
C ILE A 226 -6.00 -5.39 -14.25
N PHE A 227 -6.32 -4.35 -13.49
CA PHE A 227 -7.52 -3.57 -13.76
C PHE A 227 -7.30 -2.63 -14.97
N PRO A 228 -8.26 -2.57 -15.91
CA PRO A 228 -8.19 -1.68 -17.07
C PRO A 228 -8.15 -0.22 -16.61
N THR A 229 -7.53 0.66 -17.39
CA THR A 229 -7.20 2.04 -16.98
C THR A 229 -8.40 2.81 -16.42
N HIS A 230 -9.59 2.64 -17.01
CA HIS A 230 -10.82 3.30 -16.57
C HIS A 230 -11.37 2.73 -15.24
N LEU A 231 -11.21 1.43 -14.94
CA LEU A 231 -11.65 0.81 -13.67
C LEU A 231 -10.56 0.71 -12.60
N ARG A 232 -9.31 1.03 -12.94
CA ARG A 232 -8.15 0.78 -12.08
C ARG A 232 -8.28 1.39 -10.69
N ASN A 233 -8.68 2.65 -10.61
CA ASN A 233 -8.80 3.36 -9.34
C ASN A 233 -9.93 2.76 -8.48
N ILE A 234 -11.07 2.43 -9.08
CA ILE A 234 -12.21 1.83 -8.39
C ILE A 234 -11.87 0.42 -7.92
N GLY A 235 -11.26 -0.40 -8.79
CA GLY A 235 -10.86 -1.77 -8.48
C GLY A 235 -9.80 -1.83 -7.37
N CYS A 236 -8.77 -0.98 -7.43
CA CYS A 236 -7.75 -0.90 -6.38
C CYS A 236 -8.35 -0.38 -5.06
N GLY A 237 -9.21 0.64 -5.12
CA GLY A 237 -9.87 1.22 -3.95
C GLY A 237 -10.77 0.23 -3.23
N LEU A 238 -11.63 -0.49 -3.98
CA LEU A 238 -12.51 -1.51 -3.43
C LEU A 238 -11.73 -2.71 -2.89
N ALA A 239 -10.69 -3.18 -3.60
CA ALA A 239 -9.86 -4.26 -3.11
C ALA A 239 -9.21 -3.90 -1.76
N SER A 240 -8.70 -2.68 -1.62
CA SER A 240 -8.16 -2.16 -0.36
C SER A 240 -9.24 -2.06 0.73
N ALA A 241 -10.43 -1.56 0.40
CA ALA A 241 -11.54 -1.46 1.35
C ALA A 241 -11.99 -2.83 1.88
N VAL A 242 -12.13 -3.81 0.99
CA VAL A 242 -12.45 -5.20 1.33
C VAL A 242 -11.35 -5.81 2.22
N ALA A 243 -10.08 -5.55 1.91
CA ALA A 243 -8.94 -5.98 2.73
C ALA A 243 -8.97 -5.40 4.16
N ARG A 244 -9.52 -4.19 4.37
CA ARG A 244 -9.61 -3.57 5.70
C ARG A 244 -10.56 -4.31 6.63
N PHE A 245 -11.60 -4.96 6.12
CA PHE A 245 -12.44 -5.84 6.95
C PHE A 245 -11.63 -7.00 7.52
N ALA A 246 -10.77 -7.62 6.70
CA ALA A 246 -9.88 -8.69 7.16
C ALA A 246 -8.83 -8.16 8.16
N ALA A 247 -8.28 -6.97 7.93
CA ALA A 247 -7.37 -6.31 8.87
C ALA A 247 -8.02 -6.01 10.23
N PHE A 248 -9.29 -5.60 10.22
CA PHE A 248 -10.07 -5.35 11.43
C PHE A 248 -10.30 -6.64 12.24
N LEU A 249 -10.54 -7.77 11.57
CA LEU A 249 -10.74 -9.07 12.22
C LEU A 249 -9.45 -9.68 12.80
N ALA A 250 -8.28 -9.33 12.27
CA ALA A 250 -6.99 -9.91 12.66
C ALA A 250 -6.69 -9.86 14.17
N PRO A 251 -6.80 -8.72 14.89
CA PRO A 251 -6.52 -8.67 16.32
C PRO A 251 -7.51 -9.49 17.16
N PHE A 252 -8.79 -9.60 16.77
CA PHE A 252 -9.79 -10.35 17.53
C PHE A 252 -9.52 -11.86 17.56
N VAL A 253 -8.83 -12.40 16.55
CA VAL A 253 -8.45 -13.83 16.56
C VAL A 253 -7.51 -14.15 17.72
N ARG A 254 -6.68 -13.19 18.14
CA ARG A 254 -5.86 -13.34 19.36
C ARG A 254 -6.71 -13.33 20.61
N GLU A 255 -7.67 -12.41 20.72
CA GLU A 255 -8.55 -12.33 21.88
C GLU A 255 -9.38 -13.61 22.06
N LEU A 256 -9.77 -14.27 20.97
CA LEU A 256 -10.48 -15.56 21.04
C LEU A 256 -9.65 -16.68 21.69
N VAL A 257 -8.32 -16.71 21.47
CA VAL A 257 -7.42 -17.68 22.12
C VAL A 257 -7.37 -17.45 23.65
N SER A 258 -7.53 -16.21 24.10
CA SER A 258 -7.58 -15.91 25.54
C SER A 258 -8.88 -16.38 26.22
N ILE A 259 -9.95 -16.58 25.46
CA ILE A 259 -11.28 -16.97 25.96
C ILE A 259 -11.47 -18.50 25.96
N ALA A 260 -10.80 -19.22 25.06
CA ALA A 260 -10.82 -20.68 24.99
C ALA A 260 -9.37 -21.20 24.83
N PRO A 261 -8.66 -21.47 25.94
CA PRO A 261 -7.27 -21.95 25.93
C PRO A 261 -7.12 -23.36 25.36
#